data_AF-A0AAW8DMU4-F1
#
_entry.id   AF-A0AAW8DMU4-F1
#
_cell.length_a   1.000
_cell.length_b   1.000
_cell.length_c   1.000
_cell.angle_alpha   90.00
_cell.angle_beta   90.00
_cell.angle_gamma   90.00
#
_symmetry.space_group_name_H-M   'P 1'
#
loop_
_entity.id
_entity.type
_entity.pdbx_description
1 polymer ?
#
loop_
_entity_poly.entity_id
_entity_poly.type
_entity_poly.pdbx_seq_one_letter_code
_entity_poly.pdbx_strand_id
1 'polypeptide(L)'
;MTSSRWTLLEAVAELANAPLTNIAERLREATLPYVGSSALVIFTEDCTGRPQKKAGAEGIISRVSIPELDQLRTRVTEGEVWHGEAAIAGEQRPVLALTSESNALLTLTEPALPEEPLERASTLRMLDYLWQLTARRIQEKVADAPPSYLLESRAASAERLRVTAELVDRHSTTLETLLAALRSSALDDATARKTVTDLAATSLVSLRTLSDRTTDLVEEPVAKAFERLREDLRPLMHFSGLDIQFIEPPVNGRALPGEVAHASRAIVRGLVLAIVEQPAVRRVRVQWDCDGVNLLINVRDDGLGELTSDSPNIARLNNRVTALDGRMNIEVMAGWGADVQVVLPLDPPSAPAGDIGGWGLAEREMEVLQLLAAGQRNRAISAKLHISENTVKFHVRNIFRKLGVGSRTEAIALAHSHGLRAPN
;
A
#
# COMPACT_ATOMS: atom_id res chain seq x y z
N MET A 1 27.19 -13.16 41.25
CA MET A 1 26.03 -13.32 40.34
C MET A 1 26.27 -14.59 39.55
N THR A 2 25.53 -15.65 39.84
CA THR A 2 25.65 -16.94 39.15
C THR A 2 25.25 -16.76 37.69
N SER A 3 26.24 -16.69 36.80
CA SER A 3 26.01 -16.80 35.35
C SER A 3 25.31 -18.14 35.12
N SER A 4 24.04 -18.10 34.70
CA SER A 4 23.27 -19.32 34.44
C SER A 4 24.05 -20.16 33.44
N ARG A 5 24.23 -21.45 33.69
CA ARG A 5 24.93 -22.37 32.77
C ARG A 5 24.25 -22.45 31.39
N TRP A 6 23.09 -21.82 31.23
CA TRP A 6 22.18 -21.97 30.11
C TRP A 6 21.72 -20.64 29.49
N THR A 7 22.49 -19.55 29.64
CA THR A 7 22.12 -18.20 29.14
C THR A 7 21.65 -18.19 27.68
N LEU A 8 22.29 -18.99 26.80
CA LEU A 8 21.86 -19.10 25.39
C LEU A 8 20.48 -19.77 25.25
N LEU A 9 20.20 -20.81 26.02
CA LEU A 9 18.89 -21.48 25.99
C LEU A 9 17.79 -20.57 26.54
N GLU A 10 18.08 -19.81 27.60
CA GLU A 10 17.18 -18.79 28.13
C GLU A 10 16.87 -17.72 27.08
N ALA A 11 17.90 -17.21 26.38
CA ALA A 11 17.73 -16.24 25.30
C ALA A 11 16.91 -16.80 24.13
N VAL A 12 17.14 -18.05 23.73
CA VAL A 12 16.35 -18.74 22.70
C VAL A 12 14.89 -18.89 23.12
N ALA A 13 14.61 -19.25 24.38
CA ALA A 13 13.26 -19.38 24.90
C ALA A 13 12.52 -18.04 24.96
N GLU A 14 13.19 -16.96 25.39
CA GLU A 14 12.63 -15.60 25.37
C GLU A 14 12.34 -15.13 23.94
N LEU A 15 13.26 -15.37 23.00
CA LEU A 15 13.10 -15.03 21.60
C LEU A 15 11.93 -15.77 20.94
N ALA A 16 11.75 -17.07 21.23
CA ALA A 16 10.66 -17.88 20.72
C ALA A 16 9.27 -17.39 21.18
N ASN A 17 9.20 -16.80 22.37
CA ASN A 17 7.97 -16.27 22.98
C ASN A 17 7.75 -14.78 22.73
N ALA A 18 8.71 -14.08 22.14
CA ALA A 18 8.66 -12.65 21.94
C ALA A 18 7.49 -12.22 21.03
N PRO A 19 6.76 -11.13 21.37
CA PRO A 19 5.84 -10.50 20.42
C PRO A 19 6.62 -9.86 19.25
N LEU A 20 6.00 -9.78 18.06
CA LEU A 20 6.62 -9.18 16.87
C LEU A 20 7.15 -7.76 17.11
N THR A 21 6.49 -7.00 17.99
CA THR A 21 6.89 -5.64 18.36
C THR A 21 8.24 -5.57 19.07
N ASN A 22 8.63 -6.63 19.77
CA ASN A 22 9.83 -6.66 20.62
C ASN A 22 10.89 -7.63 20.07
N ILE A 23 10.64 -8.28 18.94
CA ILE A 23 11.49 -9.37 18.45
C ILE A 23 12.91 -8.91 18.09
N ALA A 24 13.07 -7.69 17.59
CA ALA A 24 14.39 -7.11 17.32
C ALA A 24 15.18 -6.83 18.60
N GLU A 25 14.50 -6.41 19.67
CA GLU A 25 15.13 -6.17 20.98
C GLU A 25 15.58 -7.49 21.61
N ARG A 26 14.72 -8.51 21.57
CA ARG A 26 15.07 -9.85 22.06
C ARG A 26 16.21 -10.50 21.27
N LEU A 27 16.21 -10.35 19.95
CA LEU A 27 17.33 -10.85 19.14
C LEU A 27 18.62 -10.10 19.48
N ARG A 28 18.55 -8.77 19.65
CA ARG A 28 19.72 -7.98 20.06
C ARG A 28 20.25 -8.44 21.42
N GLU A 29 19.39 -8.62 22.42
CA GLU A 29 19.77 -9.16 23.74
C GLU A 29 20.42 -10.54 23.65
N ALA A 30 19.90 -11.44 22.80
CA ALA A 30 20.45 -12.77 22.59
C ALA A 30 21.84 -12.75 21.92
N THR A 31 22.08 -11.80 21.03
CA THR A 31 23.35 -11.66 20.29
C THR A 31 24.43 -10.87 21.04
N LEU A 32 24.04 -9.95 21.94
CA LEU A 32 24.93 -9.00 22.60
C LEU A 32 26.11 -9.64 23.36
N PRO A 33 25.96 -10.81 24.02
CA PRO A 33 27.09 -11.47 24.67
C PRO A 33 28.18 -11.97 23.71
N TYR A 34 27.88 -12.09 22.41
CA TYR A 34 28.73 -12.70 21.39
C TYR A 34 29.22 -11.69 20.35
N VAL A 35 28.37 -10.73 19.98
CA VAL A 35 28.70 -9.66 19.05
C VAL A 35 28.11 -8.34 19.54
N GLY A 36 28.96 -7.34 19.76
CA GLY A 36 28.50 -5.98 20.03
C GLY A 36 27.91 -5.36 18.77
N SER A 37 26.86 -4.55 18.91
CA SER A 37 26.34 -3.74 17.79
C SER A 37 25.66 -2.46 18.29
N SER A 38 25.86 -1.38 17.54
CA SER A 38 25.22 -0.09 17.81
C SER A 38 23.72 -0.14 17.53
N ALA A 39 23.31 -0.84 16.47
CA ALA A 39 21.92 -1.13 16.15
C ALA A 39 21.77 -2.46 15.43
N LEU A 40 20.58 -3.05 15.59
CA LEU A 40 20.11 -4.24 14.91
C LEU A 40 18.83 -3.88 14.16
N VAL A 41 18.78 -4.19 12.87
CA VAL A 41 17.64 -3.96 11.99
C VAL A 41 17.26 -5.26 11.31
N ILE A 42 16.00 -5.65 11.45
CA ILE A 42 15.37 -6.76 10.75
C ILE A 42 14.49 -6.15 9.66
N PHE A 43 14.68 -6.56 8.42
CA PHE A 43 13.87 -6.14 7.28
C PHE A 43 13.21 -7.35 6.62
N THR A 44 11.89 -7.36 6.59
CA THR A 44 11.08 -8.49 6.11
C THR A 44 10.08 -8.02 5.06
N GLU A 45 9.94 -8.76 3.96
CA GLU A 45 8.86 -8.55 2.97
C GLU A 45 7.51 -9.07 3.48
N ASP A 46 7.53 -10.04 4.40
CA ASP A 46 6.34 -10.65 4.99
C ASP A 46 5.49 -9.69 5.84
N CYS A 47 6.05 -8.55 6.28
CA CYS A 47 5.37 -7.55 7.10
C CYS A 47 5.07 -6.29 6.31
N THR A 48 3.86 -6.21 5.76
CA THR A 48 3.44 -5.12 4.86
C THR A 48 3.36 -3.72 5.52
N GLY A 49 3.22 -3.60 6.83
CA GLY A 49 2.97 -2.33 7.53
C GLY A 49 4.22 -1.75 8.17
N ARG A 50 4.96 -2.60 8.86
CA ARG A 50 6.23 -2.30 9.52
C ARG A 50 7.25 -3.33 9.06
N PRO A 51 7.79 -3.19 7.82
CA PRO A 51 8.74 -4.16 7.28
C PRO A 51 10.04 -4.18 8.10
N GLN A 52 10.35 -3.08 8.79
CA GLN A 52 11.48 -2.97 9.71
C GLN A 52 11.09 -3.27 11.16
N LYS A 53 11.89 -4.09 11.86
CA LYS A 53 11.95 -4.14 13.33
C LYS A 53 13.35 -3.76 13.78
N LYS A 54 13.48 -2.91 14.79
CA LYS A 54 14.72 -2.19 15.08
C LYS A 54 15.00 -2.17 16.57
N ALA A 55 16.28 -2.27 16.94
CA ALA A 55 16.73 -2.14 18.32
C ALA A 55 18.13 -1.52 18.36
N GLY A 56 18.40 -0.66 19.35
CA GLY A 56 19.70 -0.03 19.54
C GLY A 56 19.67 1.50 19.45
N ALA A 57 20.75 2.10 18.98
CA ALA A 57 20.96 3.54 19.02
C ALA A 57 19.89 4.33 18.24
N GLU A 58 19.22 5.26 18.92
CA GLU A 58 18.12 6.08 18.38
C GLU A 58 18.53 6.81 17.09
N GLY A 59 19.75 7.34 17.05
CA GLY A 59 20.29 8.03 15.88
C GLY A 59 20.48 7.15 14.65
N ILE A 60 20.39 5.82 14.77
CA ILE A 60 20.43 4.88 13.66
C ILE A 60 19.01 4.40 13.33
N ILE A 61 18.28 3.93 14.35
CA ILE A 61 16.97 3.29 14.14
C ILE A 61 15.89 4.27 13.65
N SER A 62 15.98 5.56 13.99
CA SER A 62 15.06 6.60 13.49
C SER A 62 15.32 7.00 12.03
N ARG A 63 16.55 6.79 11.53
CA ARG A 63 17.02 7.28 10.22
C ARG A 63 17.18 6.20 9.16
N VAL A 64 17.37 4.93 9.56
CA VAL A 64 17.55 3.82 8.62
C VAL A 64 16.34 3.64 7.69
N SER A 65 16.59 3.64 6.40
CA SER A 65 15.56 3.65 5.35
C SER A 65 15.42 2.29 4.66
N ILE A 66 14.27 2.05 4.01
CA ILE A 66 14.03 0.82 3.25
C ILE A 66 14.98 0.71 2.03
N PRO A 67 15.19 1.78 1.22
CA PRO A 67 16.11 1.70 0.07
C PRO A 67 17.55 1.32 0.45
N GLU A 68 18.05 1.80 1.61
CA GLU A 68 19.36 1.39 2.13
C GLU A 68 19.42 -0.12 2.41
N LEU A 69 18.37 -0.67 3.02
CA LEU A 69 18.28 -2.10 3.36
C LEU A 69 18.08 -2.97 2.12
N ASP A 70 17.28 -2.52 1.14
CA ASP A 70 17.13 -3.19 -0.16
C ASP A 70 18.47 -3.24 -0.90
N GLN A 71 19.19 -2.12 -0.95
CA GLN A 71 20.50 -2.06 -1.57
C GLN A 71 21.49 -3.00 -0.87
N LEU A 72 21.50 -3.03 0.47
CA LEU A 72 22.33 -3.95 1.23
C LEU A 72 21.98 -5.41 0.92
N ARG A 73 20.69 -5.75 0.91
CA ARG A 73 20.22 -7.12 0.64
C ARG A 73 20.73 -7.67 -0.70
N THR A 74 20.77 -6.86 -1.75
CA THR A 74 21.31 -7.29 -3.06
C THR A 74 22.79 -7.69 -3.04
N ARG A 75 23.53 -7.32 -1.98
CA ARG A 75 24.95 -7.69 -1.80
C ARG A 75 25.14 -8.96 -0.97
N VAL A 76 24.10 -9.49 -0.34
CA VAL A 76 24.16 -10.66 0.54
C VAL A 76 23.73 -11.90 -0.24
N THR A 77 24.63 -12.88 -0.38
CA THR A 77 24.29 -14.19 -0.93
C THR A 77 23.44 -14.97 0.08
N GLU A 78 22.42 -15.68 -0.40
CA GLU A 78 21.62 -16.58 0.44
C GLU A 78 22.50 -17.63 1.14
N GLY A 79 22.35 -17.76 2.46
CA GLY A 79 23.12 -18.69 3.28
C GLY A 79 24.56 -18.24 3.61
N GLU A 80 24.97 -17.05 3.19
CA GLU A 80 26.28 -16.47 3.53
C GLU A 80 26.15 -15.25 4.45
N VAL A 81 27.16 -15.06 5.30
CA VAL A 81 27.29 -13.84 6.10
C VAL A 81 28.08 -12.81 5.32
N TRP A 82 27.45 -11.67 5.01
CA TRP A 82 28.12 -10.53 4.40
C TRP A 82 28.67 -9.60 5.49
N HIS A 83 29.90 -9.14 5.32
CA HIS A 83 30.53 -8.15 6.18
C HIS A 83 31.29 -7.12 5.34
N GLY A 84 30.96 -5.84 5.51
CA GLY A 84 31.59 -4.75 4.77
C GLY A 84 30.98 -3.39 5.09
N GLU A 85 31.35 -2.38 4.31
CA GLU A 85 30.83 -1.02 4.45
C GLU A 85 29.52 -0.84 3.66
N ALA A 86 28.50 -0.27 4.31
CA ALA A 86 27.23 0.07 3.68
C ALA A 86 26.65 1.39 4.21
N ALA A 87 25.86 2.06 3.36
CA ALA A 87 25.09 3.24 3.77
C ALA A 87 23.94 2.80 4.67
N ILE A 88 23.96 3.18 5.95
CA ILE A 88 22.87 2.95 6.89
C ILE A 88 22.63 4.23 7.68
N ALA A 89 21.38 4.70 7.72
CA ALA A 89 21.00 5.93 8.40
C ALA A 89 21.74 7.18 7.84
N GLY A 90 21.98 7.19 6.53
CA GLY A 90 22.62 8.29 5.80
C GLY A 90 24.14 8.35 5.86
N GLU A 91 24.80 7.38 6.50
CA GLU A 91 26.26 7.36 6.69
C GLU A 91 26.84 5.99 6.26
N GLN A 92 28.07 5.98 5.72
CA GLN A 92 28.81 4.74 5.46
C GLN A 92 29.34 4.19 6.78
N ARG A 93 28.99 2.95 7.10
CA ARG A 93 29.39 2.28 8.34
C ARG A 93 29.69 0.80 8.11
N PRO A 94 30.53 0.19 8.97
CA PRO A 94 30.74 -1.25 8.96
C PRO A 94 29.45 -1.96 9.35
N VAL A 95 29.07 -2.95 8.55
CA VAL A 95 27.81 -3.68 8.65
C VAL A 95 28.06 -5.16 8.48
N LEU A 96 27.38 -5.95 9.30
CA LEU A 96 27.24 -7.38 9.14
C LEU A 96 25.80 -7.72 8.80
N ALA A 97 25.60 -8.48 7.73
CA ALA A 97 24.28 -8.77 7.19
C ALA A 97 24.10 -10.25 6.85
N LEU A 98 22.91 -10.77 7.13
CA LEU A 98 22.52 -12.15 6.84
C LEU A 98 21.13 -12.17 6.22
N THR A 99 20.92 -13.04 5.25
CA THR A 99 19.59 -13.33 4.69
C THR A 99 19.03 -14.63 5.28
N SER A 100 17.74 -14.85 5.07
CA SER A 100 17.04 -16.09 5.45
C SER A 100 16.32 -16.68 4.25
N GLU A 101 15.80 -17.90 4.38
CA GLU A 101 15.01 -18.57 3.33
C GLU A 101 13.77 -17.75 2.89
N SER A 102 13.23 -16.89 3.78
CA SER A 102 12.10 -16.01 3.44
C SER A 102 12.54 -14.67 2.83
N ASN A 103 13.80 -14.54 2.40
CA ASN A 103 14.40 -13.31 1.87
C ASN A 103 14.36 -12.12 2.87
N ALA A 104 14.12 -12.39 4.15
CA ALA A 104 14.31 -11.41 5.21
C ALA A 104 15.80 -11.13 5.41
N LEU A 105 16.13 -9.90 5.77
CA LEU A 105 17.48 -9.41 6.02
C LEU A 105 17.66 -9.04 7.50
N LEU A 106 18.71 -9.56 8.11
CA LEU A 106 19.26 -9.07 9.37
C LEU A 106 20.45 -8.15 9.09
N THR A 107 20.52 -7.03 9.80
CA THR A 107 21.60 -6.05 9.68
C THR A 107 22.06 -5.64 11.08
N LEU A 108 23.34 -5.83 11.37
CA LEU A 108 24.02 -5.31 12.56
C LEU A 108 24.97 -4.19 12.14
N THR A 109 24.83 -3.01 12.73
CA THR A 109 25.72 -1.87 12.48
C THR A 109 26.84 -1.84 13.51
N GLU A 110 28.06 -1.51 13.05
CA GLU A 110 29.27 -1.44 13.87
C GLU A 110 29.48 -2.74 14.67
N PRO A 111 29.52 -3.91 13.98
CA PRO A 111 29.64 -5.20 14.64
C PRO A 111 31.03 -5.33 15.30
N ALA A 112 31.06 -5.58 16.61
CA ALA A 112 32.28 -5.88 17.34
C ALA A 112 32.53 -7.40 17.32
N LEU A 113 33.14 -7.88 16.24
CA LEU A 113 33.48 -9.31 16.07
C LEU A 113 34.77 -9.68 16.81
N PRO A 114 34.90 -10.93 17.31
CA PRO A 114 36.14 -11.43 17.88
C PRO A 114 37.31 -11.33 16.88
N GLU A 115 38.52 -11.05 17.38
CA GLU A 115 39.74 -11.04 16.57
C GLU A 115 40.18 -12.46 16.18
N GLU A 116 40.01 -13.42 17.09
CA GLU A 116 40.39 -14.83 16.91
C GLU A 116 39.53 -15.53 15.83
N PRO A 117 40.13 -16.12 14.78
CA PRO A 117 39.39 -16.68 13.65
C PRO A 117 38.40 -17.80 14.02
N LEU A 118 38.77 -18.68 14.96
CA LEU A 118 37.93 -19.79 15.40
C LEU A 118 36.71 -19.30 16.21
N GLU A 119 36.92 -18.32 17.08
CA GLU A 119 35.85 -17.70 17.87
C GLU A 119 34.93 -16.86 16.97
N ARG A 120 35.50 -16.14 16.01
CA ARG A 120 34.74 -15.41 14.99
C ARG A 120 33.86 -16.36 14.19
N ALA A 121 34.40 -17.44 13.63
CA ALA A 121 33.63 -18.41 12.86
C ALA A 121 32.50 -19.03 13.71
N SER A 122 32.76 -19.33 14.97
CA SER A 122 31.76 -19.84 15.91
C SER A 122 30.66 -18.81 16.19
N THR A 123 31.02 -17.54 16.37
CA THR A 123 30.09 -16.41 16.58
C THR A 123 29.20 -16.19 15.37
N LEU A 124 29.76 -16.22 14.16
CA LEU A 124 29.00 -16.06 12.92
C LEU A 124 27.99 -17.19 12.71
N ARG A 125 28.39 -18.45 12.99
CA ARG A 125 27.45 -19.59 12.96
C ARG A 125 26.35 -19.46 14.00
N MET A 126 26.68 -18.96 15.19
CA MET A 126 25.68 -18.72 16.23
C MET A 126 24.64 -17.69 15.75
N LEU A 127 25.13 -16.55 15.25
CA LEU A 127 24.30 -15.49 14.69
C LEU A 127 23.36 -16.00 13.60
N ASP A 128 23.87 -16.82 12.68
CA ASP A 128 23.05 -17.44 11.64
C ASP A 128 21.93 -18.31 12.25
N TYR A 129 22.22 -19.20 13.21
CA TYR A 129 21.17 -20.01 13.84
C TYR A 129 20.10 -19.17 14.57
N LEU A 130 20.49 -18.14 15.33
CA LEU A 130 19.53 -17.24 15.96
C LEU A 130 18.71 -16.48 14.93
N TRP A 131 19.35 -16.07 13.84
CA TRP A 131 18.69 -15.36 12.76
C TRP A 131 17.68 -16.24 12.04
N GLN A 132 18.05 -17.43 11.59
CA GLN A 132 17.13 -18.35 10.91
C GLN A 132 15.94 -18.71 11.81
N LEU A 133 16.19 -18.95 13.11
CA LEU A 133 15.12 -19.16 14.10
C LEU A 133 14.19 -17.95 14.19
N THR A 134 14.74 -16.74 14.25
CA THR A 134 13.96 -15.50 14.35
C THR A 134 13.14 -15.25 13.09
N ALA A 135 13.76 -15.38 11.91
CA ALA A 135 13.10 -15.19 10.62
C ALA A 135 11.91 -16.14 10.47
N ARG A 136 12.10 -17.42 10.75
CA ARG A 136 11.02 -18.42 10.79
C ARG A 136 9.93 -18.04 11.79
N ARG A 137 10.30 -17.56 12.97
CA ARG A 137 9.33 -17.16 13.98
C ARG A 137 8.51 -15.93 13.56
N ILE A 138 9.13 -14.97 12.87
CA ILE A 138 8.41 -13.84 12.26
C ILE A 138 7.40 -14.36 11.24
N GLN A 139 7.82 -15.27 10.36
CA GLN A 139 6.96 -15.85 9.35
C GLN A 139 5.77 -16.60 9.97
N GLU A 140 6.00 -17.46 10.96
CA GLU A 140 4.95 -18.16 11.71
C GLU A 140 3.98 -17.17 12.38
N LYS A 141 4.51 -16.14 13.05
CA LYS A 141 3.68 -15.14 13.73
C LYS A 141 2.89 -14.26 12.77
N VAL A 142 3.39 -14.02 11.56
CA VAL A 142 2.66 -13.33 10.49
C VAL A 142 1.59 -14.24 9.89
N ALA A 143 1.90 -15.52 9.69
CA ALA A 143 0.93 -16.52 9.21
C ALA A 143 -0.20 -16.77 10.21
N ASP A 144 0.12 -16.77 11.51
CA ASP A 144 -0.83 -16.91 12.62
C ASP A 144 -1.47 -15.57 13.06
N ALA A 145 -1.06 -14.45 12.44
CA ALA A 145 -1.57 -13.14 12.84
C ALA A 145 -3.07 -13.02 12.52
N PRO A 146 -3.90 -12.56 13.47
CA PRO A 146 -5.31 -12.34 13.20
C PRO A 146 -5.49 -11.35 12.04
N PRO A 147 -6.56 -11.47 11.22
CA PRO A 147 -6.78 -10.68 10.01
C PRO A 147 -6.65 -9.16 10.18
N SER A 148 -6.88 -8.64 11.39
CA SER A 148 -6.75 -7.23 11.77
C SER A 148 -5.31 -6.67 11.69
N TYR A 149 -4.29 -7.47 12.03
CA TYR A 149 -2.88 -7.06 11.92
C TYR A 149 -2.48 -6.89 10.45
N LEU A 150 -2.96 -7.77 9.57
CA LEU A 150 -2.75 -7.68 8.13
C LEU A 150 -3.48 -6.47 7.51
N LEU A 151 -4.60 -6.00 8.08
CA LEU A 151 -5.36 -4.85 7.60
C LEU A 151 -4.69 -3.49 7.91
N GLU A 152 -4.20 -3.27 9.14
CA GLU A 152 -3.40 -2.06 9.46
C GLU A 152 -2.09 -2.03 8.68
N SER A 153 -1.51 -3.22 8.49
CA SER A 153 -0.28 -3.44 7.76
C SER A 153 -0.44 -3.21 6.24
N ARG A 154 -1.57 -3.63 5.67
CA ARG A 154 -1.95 -3.37 4.27
C ARG A 154 -2.39 -1.93 4.04
N ALA A 155 -3.11 -1.27 4.95
CA ALA A 155 -3.53 0.13 4.80
C ALA A 155 -2.32 1.09 4.75
N ALA A 156 -1.30 0.87 5.59
CA ALA A 156 -0.06 1.66 5.58
C ALA A 156 0.88 1.34 4.39
N SER A 157 0.72 0.16 3.77
CA SER A 157 1.42 -0.22 2.53
C SER A 157 0.71 0.30 1.30
N ALA A 158 -0.62 0.19 1.25
CA ALA A 158 -1.47 0.75 0.21
C ALA A 158 -1.24 2.24 0.11
N GLU A 159 -1.16 2.97 1.23
CA GLU A 159 -0.91 4.42 1.20
C GLU A 159 0.48 4.80 0.65
N ARG A 160 1.54 4.03 0.96
CA ARG A 160 2.89 4.30 0.44
C ARG A 160 3.08 3.88 -1.01
N LEU A 161 2.53 2.72 -1.39
CA LEU A 161 2.45 2.29 -2.78
C LEU A 161 1.57 3.26 -3.59
N ARG A 162 0.49 3.79 -3.01
CA ARG A 162 -0.39 4.81 -3.59
C ARG A 162 0.36 6.11 -3.83
N VAL A 163 1.05 6.66 -2.84
CA VAL A 163 1.84 7.91 -2.99
C VAL A 163 2.96 7.74 -4.03
N THR A 164 3.64 6.59 -4.02
CA THR A 164 4.71 6.32 -4.99
C THR A 164 4.15 6.13 -6.40
N ALA A 165 3.08 5.36 -6.56
CA ALA A 165 2.40 5.17 -7.84
C ALA A 165 1.77 6.48 -8.37
N GLU A 166 1.21 7.31 -7.49
CA GLU A 166 0.63 8.62 -7.80
C GLU A 166 1.70 9.61 -8.28
N LEU A 167 2.88 9.62 -7.65
CA LEU A 167 4.02 10.40 -8.12
C LEU A 167 4.53 9.87 -9.47
N VAL A 168 4.70 8.55 -9.62
CA VAL A 168 5.18 7.92 -10.87
C VAL A 168 4.23 8.14 -12.04
N ASP A 169 2.92 7.95 -11.86
CA ASP A 169 1.91 8.15 -12.90
C ASP A 169 1.81 9.63 -13.33
N ARG A 170 1.93 10.56 -12.38
CA ARG A 170 1.92 12.00 -12.67
C ARG A 170 3.20 12.43 -13.39
N HIS A 171 4.35 11.86 -13.04
CA HIS A 171 5.59 12.04 -13.80
C HIS A 171 5.46 11.50 -15.23
N SER A 172 4.93 10.28 -15.41
CA SER A 172 4.73 9.68 -16.74
C SER A 172 3.83 10.56 -17.61
N THR A 173 2.69 11.00 -17.06
CA THR A 173 1.76 11.91 -17.75
C THR A 173 2.44 13.21 -18.18
N THR A 174 3.22 13.81 -17.29
CA THR A 174 3.91 15.08 -17.56
C THR A 174 4.87 14.89 -18.72
N LEU A 175 5.66 13.81 -18.70
CA LEU A 175 6.59 13.48 -19.77
C LEU A 175 5.87 13.19 -21.10
N GLU A 176 4.77 12.44 -21.08
CA GLU A 176 3.95 12.17 -22.27
C GLU A 176 3.38 13.46 -22.87
N THR A 177 2.91 14.39 -22.04
CA THR A 177 2.37 15.68 -22.50
C THR A 177 3.46 16.58 -23.08
N LEU A 178 4.65 16.60 -22.46
CA LEU A 178 5.82 17.30 -23.00
C LEU A 178 6.24 16.71 -24.36
N LEU A 179 6.26 15.38 -24.48
CA LEU A 179 6.57 14.68 -25.73
C LEU A 179 5.54 14.94 -26.81
N ALA A 180 4.25 14.98 -26.47
CA ALA A 180 3.17 15.31 -27.41
C ALA A 180 3.33 16.73 -27.97
N ALA A 181 3.65 17.71 -27.12
CA ALA A 181 3.93 19.08 -27.56
C ALA A 181 5.16 19.15 -28.48
N LEU A 182 6.22 18.39 -28.18
CA LEU A 182 7.44 18.32 -29.00
C LEU A 182 7.23 17.60 -30.34
N ARG A 183 6.29 16.66 -30.42
CA ARG A 183 6.01 15.86 -31.62
C ARG A 183 4.89 16.45 -32.50
N SER A 184 4.19 17.47 -32.01
CA SER A 184 3.06 18.05 -32.73
C SER A 184 3.52 18.73 -34.02
N SER A 185 2.99 18.28 -35.16
CA SER A 185 3.20 18.93 -36.46
C SER A 185 2.45 20.27 -36.60
N ALA A 186 1.63 20.63 -35.61
CA ALA A 186 0.86 21.88 -35.58
C ALA A 186 1.63 23.04 -34.93
N LEU A 187 2.77 22.78 -34.30
CA LEU A 187 3.59 23.79 -33.63
C LEU A 187 4.93 23.95 -34.36
N ASP A 188 5.39 25.20 -34.48
CA ASP A 188 6.78 25.45 -34.88
C ASP A 188 7.74 25.20 -33.69
N ASP A 189 9.02 25.01 -33.99
CA ASP A 189 10.06 24.69 -33.01
C ASP A 189 10.14 25.69 -31.84
N ALA A 190 9.92 26.98 -32.13
CA ALA A 190 9.98 28.03 -31.13
C ALA A 190 8.78 27.96 -30.17
N THR A 191 7.59 27.74 -30.71
CA THR A 191 6.34 27.62 -29.95
C THR A 191 6.29 26.32 -29.16
N ALA A 192 6.75 25.21 -29.74
CA ALA A 192 6.89 23.93 -29.05
C ALA A 192 7.84 24.05 -27.84
N ARG A 193 9.01 24.65 -28.02
CA ARG A 193 10.00 24.85 -26.93
C ARG A 193 9.45 25.70 -25.80
N LYS A 194 8.76 26.80 -26.11
CA LYS A 194 8.11 27.67 -25.13
C LYS A 194 7.04 26.92 -24.36
N THR A 195 6.16 26.22 -25.07
CA THR A 195 5.07 25.42 -24.48
C THR A 195 5.58 24.36 -23.52
N VAL A 196 6.63 23.64 -23.91
CA VAL A 196 7.26 22.59 -23.09
C VAL A 196 7.91 23.18 -21.83
N THR A 197 8.54 24.35 -21.95
CA THR A 197 9.17 25.04 -20.82
C THR A 197 8.13 25.51 -19.80
N ASP A 198 7.03 26.10 -20.26
CA ASP A 198 5.94 26.55 -19.39
C ASP A 198 5.23 25.36 -18.72
N LEU A 199 5.01 24.26 -19.45
CA LEU A 199 4.40 23.05 -18.92
C LEU A 199 5.31 22.36 -17.87
N ALA A 200 6.62 22.28 -18.13
CA ALA A 200 7.59 21.73 -17.20
C ALA A 200 7.70 22.57 -15.92
N ALA A 201 7.76 23.90 -16.05
CA ALA A 201 7.81 24.82 -14.91
C ALA A 201 6.57 24.69 -14.02
N THR A 202 5.37 24.65 -14.62
CA THR A 202 4.09 24.48 -13.90
C THR A 202 4.02 23.13 -13.19
N SER A 203 4.50 22.07 -13.84
CA SER A 203 4.53 20.72 -13.28
C SER A 203 5.50 20.60 -12.10
N LEU A 204 6.68 21.24 -12.17
CA LEU A 204 7.65 21.27 -11.08
C LEU A 204 7.12 22.01 -9.84
N VAL A 205 6.38 23.11 -10.03
CA VAL A 205 5.71 23.83 -8.93
C VAL A 205 4.61 22.98 -8.30
N SER A 206 3.84 22.27 -9.12
CA SER A 206 2.77 21.36 -8.65
C SER A 206 3.33 20.15 -7.88
N LEU A 207 4.48 19.61 -8.29
CA LEU A 207 5.16 18.52 -7.59
C LEU A 207 5.68 18.95 -6.21
N ARG A 208 6.25 20.15 -6.11
CA ARG A 208 6.71 20.71 -4.83
C ARG A 208 5.57 20.96 -3.84
N THR A 209 4.41 21.40 -4.33
CA THR A 209 3.25 21.70 -3.49
C THR A 209 2.44 20.47 -3.06
N LEU A 210 2.62 19.33 -3.74
CA LEU A 210 1.97 18.05 -3.40
C LEU A 210 2.71 17.26 -2.33
N SER A 211 4.05 17.34 -2.29
CA SER A 211 4.84 16.76 -1.18
C SER A 211 4.41 17.30 0.19
N ASP A 212 3.85 18.51 0.21
CA ASP A 212 3.35 19.19 1.41
C ASP A 212 1.87 18.87 1.74
N ARG A 213 1.13 18.18 0.85
CA ARG A 213 -0.31 17.90 0.97
C ARG A 213 -0.66 16.42 1.09
N THR A 214 0.32 15.55 1.33
CA THR A 214 0.17 14.09 1.46
C THR A 214 -0.52 13.67 2.77
N THR A 215 -1.56 14.40 3.17
CA THR A 215 -2.45 14.09 4.29
C THR A 215 -3.74 14.86 4.02
N ASP A 216 -4.87 14.18 3.74
CA ASP A 216 -6.19 14.56 4.29
C ASP A 216 -7.44 13.97 3.60
N LEU A 217 -7.39 13.26 2.47
CA LEU A 217 -8.63 12.74 1.86
C LEU A 217 -8.62 11.23 1.65
N VAL A 218 -9.25 10.53 2.61
CA VAL A 218 -9.57 9.09 2.55
C VAL A 218 -10.60 8.83 1.42
N GLU A 219 -11.53 9.76 1.20
CA GLU A 219 -12.54 9.70 0.13
C GLU A 219 -12.71 11.08 -0.56
N GLU A 220 -13.00 11.06 -1.85
CA GLU A 220 -13.23 12.26 -2.69
C GLU A 220 -14.60 12.14 -3.40
N PRO A 221 -15.48 13.17 -3.36
CA PRO A 221 -16.73 13.14 -4.11
C PRO A 221 -16.49 12.89 -5.60
N VAL A 222 -17.26 11.97 -6.21
CA VAL A 222 -17.09 11.57 -7.62
C VAL A 222 -17.14 12.76 -8.59
N ALA A 223 -18.00 13.74 -8.33
CA ALA A 223 -18.09 14.97 -9.12
C ALA A 223 -16.79 15.79 -9.03
N LYS A 224 -16.16 15.87 -7.85
CA LYS A 224 -14.90 16.61 -7.65
C LYS A 224 -13.71 15.92 -8.30
N ALA A 225 -13.67 14.59 -8.21
CA ALA A 225 -12.69 13.78 -8.93
C ALA A 225 -12.83 13.95 -10.45
N PHE A 226 -14.06 14.02 -10.96
CA PHE A 226 -14.34 14.29 -12.38
C PHE A 226 -13.98 15.72 -12.81
N GLU A 227 -14.22 16.73 -11.98
CA GLU A 227 -13.75 18.10 -12.25
C GLU A 227 -12.23 18.16 -12.38
N ARG A 228 -11.49 17.45 -11.51
CA ARG A 228 -10.03 17.33 -11.61
C ARG A 228 -9.58 16.62 -12.87
N LEU A 229 -10.30 15.58 -13.31
CA LEU A 229 -10.04 14.92 -14.60
C LEU A 229 -10.14 15.92 -15.76
N ARG A 230 -11.20 16.74 -15.77
CA ARG A 230 -11.40 17.76 -16.80
C ARG A 230 -10.26 18.76 -16.85
N GLU A 231 -9.77 19.19 -15.69
CA GLU A 231 -8.60 20.07 -15.59
C GLU A 231 -7.31 19.37 -16.06
N ASP A 232 -7.11 18.09 -15.70
CA ASP A 232 -5.96 17.28 -16.12
C ASP A 232 -5.91 17.06 -17.65
N LEU A 233 -7.07 17.05 -18.34
CA LEU A 233 -7.16 16.88 -19.79
C LEU A 233 -7.13 18.19 -20.58
N ARG A 234 -7.34 19.34 -19.92
CA ARG A 234 -7.35 20.67 -20.57
C ARG A 234 -6.11 20.95 -21.43
N PRO A 235 -4.86 20.59 -21.02
CA PRO A 235 -3.69 20.77 -21.88
C PRO A 235 -3.78 19.98 -23.19
N LEU A 236 -4.29 18.75 -23.15
CA LEU A 236 -4.39 17.89 -24.35
C LEU A 236 -5.35 18.47 -25.40
N MET A 237 -6.45 19.09 -24.95
CA MET A 237 -7.42 19.75 -25.83
C MET A 237 -6.80 20.92 -26.61
N HIS A 238 -5.80 21.60 -26.03
CA HIS A 238 -5.21 22.80 -26.62
C HIS A 238 -4.26 22.50 -27.80
N PHE A 239 -3.65 21.31 -27.82
CA PHE A 239 -2.55 21.00 -28.75
C PHE A 239 -2.92 20.00 -29.86
N SER A 240 -4.06 19.32 -29.74
CA SER A 240 -4.44 18.19 -30.61
C SER A 240 -5.59 18.49 -31.58
N GLY A 241 -6.29 19.63 -31.45
CA GLY A 241 -7.50 19.92 -32.24
C GLY A 241 -8.68 18.98 -31.94
N LEU A 242 -8.60 18.23 -30.85
CA LEU A 242 -9.54 17.21 -30.42
C LEU A 242 -10.68 17.81 -29.57
N ASP A 243 -11.93 17.51 -29.92
CA ASP A 243 -13.11 17.86 -29.13
C ASP A 243 -13.36 16.81 -28.03
N ILE A 244 -13.07 17.14 -26.77
CA ILE A 244 -13.38 16.26 -25.63
C ILE A 244 -14.73 16.65 -25.02
N GLN A 245 -15.69 15.73 -25.10
CA GLN A 245 -17.02 15.87 -24.52
C GLN A 245 -17.10 15.13 -23.19
N PHE A 246 -17.55 15.82 -22.15
CA PHE A 246 -17.67 15.28 -20.80
C PHE A 246 -19.12 15.00 -20.45
N ILE A 247 -19.41 13.78 -19.99
CA ILE A 247 -20.68 13.42 -19.35
C ILE A 247 -20.38 13.23 -17.86
N GLU A 248 -20.89 14.16 -17.06
CA GLU A 248 -20.64 14.23 -15.62
C GLU A 248 -21.37 13.10 -14.86
N PRO A 249 -20.76 12.56 -13.80
CA PRO A 249 -21.40 11.58 -12.92
C PRO A 249 -22.54 12.23 -12.12
N PRO A 250 -23.49 11.44 -11.58
CA PRO A 250 -24.57 11.96 -10.75
C PRO A 250 -24.01 12.73 -9.53
N VAL A 251 -24.60 13.89 -9.24
CA VAL A 251 -24.17 14.81 -8.15
C VAL A 251 -24.22 14.14 -6.76
N ASN A 252 -25.11 13.15 -6.60
CA ASN A 252 -25.28 12.37 -5.38
C ASN A 252 -24.54 11.01 -5.43
N GLY A 253 -23.65 10.82 -6.39
CA GLY A 253 -22.86 9.60 -6.50
C GLY A 253 -21.97 9.40 -5.27
N ARG A 254 -21.72 8.14 -4.92
CA ARG A 254 -20.88 7.77 -3.79
C ARG A 254 -19.50 8.43 -3.90
N ALA A 255 -18.93 8.86 -2.77
CA ALA A 255 -17.56 9.32 -2.72
C ALA A 255 -16.61 8.17 -3.09
N LEU A 256 -15.62 8.48 -3.92
CA LEU A 256 -14.63 7.53 -4.38
C LEU A 256 -13.53 7.39 -3.32
N PRO A 257 -13.05 6.19 -3.03
CA PRO A 257 -11.78 6.01 -2.35
C PRO A 257 -10.67 6.79 -3.08
N GLY A 258 -9.75 7.41 -2.34
CA GLY A 258 -8.70 8.25 -2.94
C GLY A 258 -7.87 7.53 -4.01
N GLU A 259 -7.61 6.23 -3.83
CA GLU A 259 -6.92 5.37 -4.80
C GLU A 259 -7.72 5.18 -6.10
N VAL A 260 -9.03 4.93 -6.01
CA VAL A 260 -9.92 4.78 -7.16
C VAL A 260 -10.07 6.12 -7.88
N ALA A 261 -10.22 7.23 -7.14
CA ALA A 261 -10.31 8.58 -7.71
C ALA A 261 -9.05 9.00 -8.46
N HIS A 262 -7.87 8.58 -8.00
CA HIS A 262 -6.60 8.84 -8.68
C HIS A 262 -6.45 7.95 -9.92
N ALA A 263 -6.58 6.63 -9.74
CA ALA A 263 -6.36 5.67 -10.81
C ALA A 263 -7.33 5.87 -11.97
N SER A 264 -8.61 6.14 -11.69
CA SER A 264 -9.62 6.45 -12.71
C SER A 264 -9.22 7.63 -13.59
N ARG A 265 -8.73 8.73 -13.00
CA ARG A 265 -8.24 9.90 -13.76
C ARG A 265 -7.06 9.53 -14.66
N ALA A 266 -6.11 8.79 -14.12
CA ALA A 266 -4.94 8.37 -14.86
C ALA A 266 -5.30 7.38 -15.98
N ILE A 267 -6.28 6.48 -15.75
CA ILE A 267 -6.79 5.53 -16.75
C ILE A 267 -7.42 6.29 -17.90
N VAL A 268 -8.36 7.21 -17.63
CA VAL A 268 -8.99 8.01 -18.69
C VAL A 268 -7.96 8.80 -19.47
N ARG A 269 -7.01 9.45 -18.81
CA ARG A 269 -5.97 10.22 -19.50
C ARG A 269 -5.10 9.37 -20.41
N GLY A 270 -4.68 8.20 -19.95
CA GLY A 270 -3.93 7.27 -20.80
C GLY A 270 -4.76 6.76 -21.99
N LEU A 271 -6.07 6.51 -21.79
CA LEU A 271 -6.98 6.15 -22.88
C LEU A 271 -7.10 7.28 -23.90
N VAL A 272 -7.32 8.51 -23.45
CA VAL A 272 -7.40 9.70 -24.32
C VAL A 272 -6.10 9.89 -25.09
N LEU A 273 -4.93 9.71 -24.47
CA LEU A 273 -3.64 9.80 -25.15
C LEU A 273 -3.45 8.71 -26.21
N ALA A 274 -3.80 7.46 -25.89
CA ALA A 274 -3.73 6.35 -26.85
C ALA A 274 -4.69 6.56 -28.04
N ILE A 275 -5.83 7.22 -27.81
CA ILE A 275 -6.79 7.59 -28.85
C ILE A 275 -6.27 8.76 -29.70
N VAL A 276 -5.67 9.80 -29.08
CA VAL A 276 -5.10 10.96 -29.79
C VAL A 276 -3.95 10.57 -30.72
N GLU A 277 -3.21 9.50 -30.41
CA GLU A 277 -2.16 8.98 -31.29
C GLU A 277 -2.70 8.35 -32.59
N GLN A 278 -4.02 8.09 -32.69
CA GLN A 278 -4.62 7.52 -33.90
C GLN A 278 -4.91 8.61 -34.97
N PRO A 279 -4.69 8.30 -36.25
CA PRO A 279 -5.05 9.20 -37.33
C PRO A 279 -6.57 9.40 -37.42
N ALA A 280 -6.99 10.61 -37.77
CA ALA A 280 -8.38 10.97 -38.08
C ALA A 280 -9.38 11.00 -36.91
N VAL A 281 -8.97 10.83 -35.65
CA VAL A 281 -9.84 11.09 -34.49
C VAL A 281 -10.07 12.61 -34.35
N ARG A 282 -11.33 13.02 -34.18
CA ARG A 282 -11.72 14.42 -33.99
C ARG A 282 -12.45 14.65 -32.68
N ARG A 283 -13.14 13.64 -32.17
CA ARG A 283 -13.95 13.73 -30.95
C ARG A 283 -13.72 12.55 -30.05
N VAL A 284 -13.59 12.83 -28.76
CA VAL A 284 -13.57 11.83 -27.70
C VAL A 284 -14.63 12.18 -26.67
N ARG A 285 -15.47 11.22 -26.33
CA ARG A 285 -16.45 11.33 -25.25
C ARG A 285 -15.93 10.59 -24.02
N VAL A 286 -15.93 11.27 -22.89
CA VAL A 286 -15.58 10.74 -21.57
C VAL A 286 -16.80 10.82 -20.68
N GLN A 287 -17.23 9.68 -20.15
CA GLN A 287 -18.36 9.58 -19.24
C GLN A 287 -17.95 8.86 -17.97
N TRP A 288 -18.33 9.41 -16.81
CA TRP A 288 -18.29 8.72 -15.53
C TRP A 288 -19.71 8.51 -15.02
N ASP A 289 -19.95 7.39 -14.36
CA ASP A 289 -21.16 7.10 -13.60
C ASP A 289 -20.80 6.30 -12.33
N CYS A 290 -21.68 6.28 -11.35
CA CYS A 290 -21.47 5.61 -10.08
C CYS A 290 -22.76 4.92 -9.63
N ASP A 291 -22.77 3.59 -9.64
CA ASP A 291 -23.93 2.77 -9.26
C ASP A 291 -24.03 2.53 -7.73
N GLY A 292 -23.11 3.12 -6.97
CA GLY A 292 -22.98 3.00 -5.51
C GLY A 292 -21.99 1.94 -5.04
N VAL A 293 -21.63 0.98 -5.90
CA VAL A 293 -20.64 -0.08 -5.61
C VAL A 293 -19.45 -0.07 -6.57
N ASN A 294 -19.61 0.51 -7.75
CA ASN A 294 -18.61 0.66 -8.78
C ASN A 294 -18.58 2.09 -9.32
N LEU A 295 -17.37 2.53 -9.70
CA LEU A 295 -17.18 3.61 -10.66
C LEU A 295 -17.22 3.00 -12.06
N LEU A 296 -18.12 3.51 -12.89
CA LEU A 296 -18.27 3.15 -14.29
C LEU A 296 -17.66 4.27 -15.14
N ILE A 297 -16.74 3.91 -16.02
CA ILE A 297 -16.07 4.86 -16.91
C ILE A 297 -16.29 4.38 -18.33
N ASN A 298 -16.68 5.29 -19.21
CA ASN A 298 -16.77 5.04 -20.64
C ASN A 298 -15.97 6.10 -21.40
N VAL A 299 -15.08 5.66 -22.30
CA VAL A 299 -14.31 6.53 -23.19
C VAL A 299 -14.53 6.05 -24.61
N ARG A 300 -15.09 6.93 -25.45
CA ARG A 300 -15.45 6.61 -26.83
C ARG A 300 -14.87 7.61 -27.81
N ASP A 301 -14.37 7.15 -28.93
CA ASP A 301 -13.85 8.00 -30.02
C ASP A 301 -14.67 7.90 -31.32
N ASP A 302 -14.36 8.77 -32.27
CA ASP A 302 -14.93 8.79 -33.63
C ASP A 302 -13.92 8.40 -34.73
N GLY A 303 -12.84 7.70 -34.35
CA GLY A 303 -11.78 7.26 -35.25
C GLY A 303 -12.18 6.12 -36.18
N LEU A 304 -11.20 5.58 -36.89
CA LEU A 304 -11.41 4.49 -37.85
C LEU A 304 -11.60 3.12 -37.19
N GLY A 305 -11.41 3.03 -35.87
CA GLY A 305 -11.44 1.77 -35.13
C GLY A 305 -10.11 1.02 -35.25
N GLU A 306 -8.99 1.71 -35.04
CA GLU A 306 -7.64 1.13 -35.11
C GLU A 306 -7.02 0.88 -33.72
N LEU A 307 -7.76 1.16 -32.64
CA LEU A 307 -7.29 0.92 -31.28
C LEU A 307 -7.10 -0.59 -31.04
N THR A 308 -5.87 -1.04 -30.83
CA THR A 308 -5.58 -2.46 -30.58
C THR A 308 -5.40 -2.75 -29.09
N SER A 309 -5.97 -3.86 -28.61
CA SER A 309 -5.73 -4.39 -27.27
C SER A 309 -4.25 -4.72 -27.01
N ASP A 310 -3.51 -4.99 -28.10
CA ASP A 310 -2.13 -5.44 -28.06
C ASP A 310 -1.11 -4.28 -27.97
N SER A 311 -1.59 -3.03 -28.01
CA SER A 311 -0.73 -1.86 -27.83
C SER A 311 -0.10 -1.85 -26.43
N PRO A 312 1.21 -1.57 -26.29
CA PRO A 312 1.89 -1.49 -24.99
C PRO A 312 1.23 -0.48 -24.03
N ASN A 313 0.66 0.60 -24.58
CA ASN A 313 -0.05 1.62 -23.80
C ASN A 313 -1.34 1.04 -23.20
N ILE A 314 -2.11 0.30 -24.00
CA ILE A 314 -3.36 -0.35 -23.57
C ILE A 314 -3.09 -1.48 -22.58
N ALA A 315 -2.04 -2.28 -22.78
CA ALA A 315 -1.63 -3.32 -21.84
C ALA A 315 -1.29 -2.74 -20.45
N ARG A 316 -0.57 -1.61 -20.40
CA ARG A 316 -0.26 -0.92 -19.13
C ARG A 316 -1.53 -0.42 -18.42
N LEU A 317 -2.49 0.10 -19.18
CA LEU A 317 -3.78 0.54 -18.62
C LEU A 317 -4.58 -0.65 -18.08
N ASN A 318 -4.61 -1.77 -18.80
CA ASN A 318 -5.29 -2.99 -18.35
C ASN A 318 -4.69 -3.55 -17.05
N ASN A 319 -3.36 -3.56 -16.94
CA ASN A 319 -2.69 -3.97 -15.70
C ASN A 319 -3.10 -3.09 -14.52
N ARG A 320 -3.23 -1.77 -14.73
CA ARG A 320 -3.64 -0.85 -13.68
C ARG A 320 -5.11 -1.03 -13.28
N VAL A 321 -5.99 -1.32 -14.24
CA VAL A 321 -7.39 -1.67 -13.97
C VAL A 321 -7.47 -2.97 -13.18
N THR A 322 -6.69 -3.98 -13.57
CA THR A 322 -6.66 -5.31 -12.91
C THR A 322 -6.11 -5.22 -11.48
N ALA A 323 -5.12 -4.36 -11.23
CA ALA A 323 -4.56 -4.13 -9.89
C ALA A 323 -5.58 -3.56 -8.89
N LEU A 324 -6.72 -3.03 -9.37
CA LEU A 324 -7.82 -2.52 -8.57
C LEU A 324 -9.04 -3.44 -8.59
N ASP A 325 -8.86 -4.72 -8.97
CA ASP A 325 -9.95 -5.68 -9.19
C ASP A 325 -11.01 -5.20 -10.20
N GLY A 326 -10.62 -4.25 -11.04
CA GLY A 326 -11.45 -3.68 -12.08
C GLY A 326 -11.45 -4.52 -13.34
N ARG A 327 -12.33 -4.15 -14.27
CA ARG A 327 -12.43 -4.78 -15.60
C ARG A 327 -12.42 -3.71 -16.66
N MET A 328 -11.69 -3.96 -17.75
CA MET A 328 -11.69 -3.12 -18.93
C MET A 328 -12.15 -3.96 -20.13
N ASN A 329 -13.10 -3.42 -20.87
CA ASN A 329 -13.57 -3.97 -22.13
C ASN A 329 -13.34 -2.94 -23.24
N ILE A 330 -12.86 -3.39 -24.39
CA ILE A 330 -12.59 -2.54 -25.55
C ILE A 330 -13.36 -3.11 -26.72
N GLU A 331 -14.36 -2.37 -27.20
CA GLU A 331 -15.11 -2.72 -28.40
C GLU A 331 -14.70 -1.80 -29.54
N VAL A 332 -14.24 -2.39 -30.64
CA VAL A 332 -13.75 -1.63 -31.80
C VAL A 332 -14.67 -1.88 -32.98
N MET A 333 -15.19 -0.79 -33.56
CA MET A 333 -16.11 -0.85 -34.68
C MET A 333 -15.49 -0.12 -35.87
N ALA A 334 -15.27 -0.84 -36.97
CA ALA A 334 -14.64 -0.28 -38.17
C ALA A 334 -15.43 0.94 -38.69
N GLY A 335 -14.76 2.09 -38.76
CA GLY A 335 -15.35 3.37 -39.18
C GLY A 335 -16.25 4.07 -38.15
N TRP A 336 -16.35 3.54 -36.93
CA TRP A 336 -17.20 4.07 -35.84
C TRP A 336 -16.42 4.34 -34.54
N GLY A 337 -15.09 4.13 -34.55
CA GLY A 337 -14.19 4.32 -33.42
C GLY A 337 -14.12 3.14 -32.45
N ALA A 338 -13.49 3.36 -31.30
CA ALA A 338 -13.50 2.44 -30.18
C ALA A 338 -14.43 2.92 -29.06
N ASP A 339 -15.02 1.95 -28.35
CA ASP A 339 -15.78 2.12 -27.11
C ASP A 339 -15.06 1.37 -25.99
N VAL A 340 -14.46 2.11 -25.06
CA VAL A 340 -13.72 1.55 -23.93
C VAL A 340 -14.54 1.71 -22.66
N GLN A 341 -14.88 0.58 -22.05
CA GLN A 341 -15.63 0.52 -20.80
C GLN A 341 -14.72 0.04 -19.69
N VAL A 342 -14.66 0.78 -18.58
CA VAL A 342 -13.90 0.41 -17.38
C VAL A 342 -14.84 0.40 -16.18
N VAL A 343 -14.79 -0.68 -15.41
CA VAL A 343 -15.52 -0.85 -14.16
C VAL A 343 -14.50 -0.98 -13.04
N LEU A 344 -14.55 -0.08 -12.05
CA LEU A 344 -13.68 -0.12 -10.87
C LEU A 344 -14.54 -0.29 -9.61
N PRO A 345 -14.32 -1.35 -8.80
CA PRO A 345 -15.02 -1.50 -7.53
C PRO A 345 -14.64 -0.38 -6.56
N LEU A 346 -15.62 0.11 -5.79
CA LEU A 346 -15.42 1.16 -4.76
C LEU A 346 -15.16 0.56 -3.37
N ASP A 347 -15.52 -0.70 -3.19
CA ASP A 347 -15.26 -1.44 -1.95
C ASP A 347 -14.01 -2.32 -2.16
N PRO A 348 -13.12 -2.42 -1.17
CA PRO A 348 -12.01 -3.36 -1.23
C PRO A 348 -12.56 -4.79 -1.42
N PRO A 349 -11.81 -5.68 -2.09
CA PRO A 349 -12.26 -7.04 -2.37
C PRO A 349 -12.76 -7.67 -1.08
N SER A 350 -14.03 -8.12 -1.11
CA SER A 350 -14.62 -8.82 0.01
C SER A 350 -13.76 -10.05 0.28
N ALA A 351 -13.05 -10.07 1.41
CA ALA A 351 -12.54 -11.31 1.93
C ALA A 351 -13.73 -12.29 1.99
N PRO A 352 -13.57 -13.56 1.57
CA PRO A 352 -14.66 -14.52 1.58
C PRO A 352 -15.30 -14.49 2.96
N ALA A 353 -16.62 -14.28 3.02
CA ALA A 353 -17.39 -14.12 4.24
C ALA A 353 -16.96 -15.18 5.26
N GLY A 354 -16.10 -14.80 6.20
CA GLY A 354 -15.62 -15.74 7.21
C GLY A 354 -16.80 -16.03 8.11
N ASP A 355 -17.17 -17.31 8.20
CA ASP A 355 -18.28 -17.85 8.96
C ASP A 355 -18.44 -17.18 10.34
N ILE A 356 -19.36 -16.22 10.43
CA ILE A 356 -19.73 -15.52 11.68
C ILE A 356 -20.25 -16.56 12.71
N GLY A 357 -20.72 -17.72 12.24
CA GLY A 357 -21.13 -18.86 13.07
C GLY A 357 -19.98 -19.45 13.90
N GLY A 358 -18.72 -19.26 13.49
CA GLY A 358 -17.55 -19.77 14.19
C GLY A 358 -17.17 -19.02 15.48
N TRP A 359 -17.76 -17.84 15.75
CA TRP A 359 -17.37 -17.00 16.89
C TRP A 359 -17.97 -17.42 18.23
N GLY A 360 -18.91 -18.38 18.25
CA GLY A 360 -19.52 -18.88 19.49
C GLY A 360 -20.21 -17.79 20.33
N LEU A 361 -20.64 -16.70 19.69
CA LEU A 361 -21.38 -15.63 20.36
C LEU A 361 -22.82 -16.06 20.62
N ALA A 362 -23.32 -15.76 21.81
CA ALA A 362 -24.75 -15.90 22.08
C ALA A 362 -25.54 -14.86 21.28
N GLU A 363 -26.82 -15.11 21.01
CA GLU A 363 -27.71 -14.21 20.27
C GLU A 363 -27.64 -12.76 20.79
N ARG A 364 -27.67 -12.59 22.11
CA ARG A 364 -27.56 -11.27 22.75
C ARG A 364 -26.20 -10.61 22.58
N GLU A 365 -25.13 -11.39 22.52
CA GLU A 365 -23.78 -10.88 22.26
C GLU A 365 -23.63 -10.46 20.79
N MET A 366 -24.29 -11.17 19.88
CA MET A 366 -24.36 -10.82 18.46
C MET A 366 -25.08 -9.49 18.24
N GLU A 367 -26.24 -9.29 18.86
CA GLU A 367 -26.97 -8.01 18.81
C GLU A 367 -26.14 -6.84 19.34
N VAL A 368 -25.43 -7.04 20.46
CA VAL A 368 -24.54 -6.03 21.02
C VAL A 368 -23.39 -5.73 20.07
N LEU A 369 -22.77 -6.75 19.46
CA LEU A 369 -21.69 -6.58 18.47
C LEU A 369 -22.16 -5.83 17.21
N GLN A 370 -23.37 -6.10 16.71
CA GLN A 370 -23.97 -5.36 15.58
C GLN A 370 -24.14 -3.87 15.91
N LEU A 371 -24.62 -3.55 17.11
CA LEU A 371 -24.79 -2.16 17.52
C LEU A 371 -23.46 -1.46 17.82
N LEU A 372 -22.45 -2.20 18.31
CA LEU A 372 -21.08 -1.71 18.39
C LEU A 372 -20.52 -1.38 17.00
N ALA A 373 -20.70 -2.28 16.03
CA ALA A 373 -20.26 -2.13 14.65
C ALA A 373 -20.96 -0.96 13.94
N ALA A 374 -22.17 -0.60 14.37
CA ALA A 374 -22.88 0.61 13.96
C ALA A 374 -22.40 1.89 14.67
N GLY A 375 -21.33 1.83 15.47
CA GLY A 375 -20.76 2.97 16.19
C GLY A 375 -21.52 3.40 17.45
N GLN A 376 -22.51 2.63 17.92
CA GLN A 376 -23.35 3.06 19.05
C GLN A 376 -22.64 2.96 20.41
N ARG A 377 -22.66 4.03 21.20
CA ARG A 377 -22.12 4.03 22.57
C ARG A 377 -22.93 3.11 23.50
N ASN A 378 -22.32 2.60 24.57
CA ASN A 378 -22.96 1.63 25.48
C ASN A 378 -24.30 2.11 26.05
N ARG A 379 -24.44 3.42 26.33
CA ARG A 379 -25.70 4.04 26.74
C ARG A 379 -26.81 3.99 25.68
N ALA A 380 -26.46 4.09 24.40
CA ALA A 380 -27.42 3.97 23.30
C ALA A 380 -27.82 2.50 23.08
N ILE A 381 -26.84 1.59 23.16
CA ILE A 381 -27.08 0.14 23.12
C ILE A 381 -28.00 -0.30 24.26
N SER A 382 -27.75 0.20 25.48
CA SER A 382 -28.55 -0.15 26.66
C SER A 382 -30.00 0.31 26.51
N ALA A 383 -30.22 1.50 25.94
CA ALA A 383 -31.55 2.01 25.62
C ALA A 383 -32.23 1.16 24.53
N LYS A 384 -31.53 0.85 23.44
CA LYS A 384 -32.07 0.09 22.29
C LYS A 384 -32.43 -1.36 22.66
N LEU A 385 -31.64 -1.98 23.54
CA LEU A 385 -31.83 -3.36 23.98
C LEU A 385 -32.63 -3.49 25.29
N HIS A 386 -33.04 -2.38 25.91
CA HIS A 386 -33.78 -2.33 27.17
C HIS A 386 -33.07 -3.06 28.33
N ILE A 387 -31.76 -2.85 28.46
CA ILE A 387 -30.90 -3.41 29.52
C ILE A 387 -30.08 -2.31 30.20
N SER A 388 -29.42 -2.62 31.32
CA SER A 388 -28.53 -1.66 31.98
C SER A 388 -27.23 -1.46 31.20
N GLU A 389 -26.60 -0.28 31.32
CA GLU A 389 -25.28 -0.03 30.71
C GLU A 389 -24.20 -0.96 31.29
N ASN A 390 -24.34 -1.38 32.55
CA ASN A 390 -23.46 -2.39 33.16
C ASN A 390 -23.61 -3.76 32.50
N THR A 391 -24.84 -4.14 32.13
CA THR A 391 -25.12 -5.37 31.37
C THR A 391 -24.51 -5.30 29.97
N VAL A 392 -24.56 -4.15 29.31
CA VAL A 392 -23.86 -3.94 28.02
C VAL A 392 -22.35 -4.11 28.20
N LYS A 393 -21.74 -3.47 29.21
CA LYS A 393 -20.29 -3.61 29.50
C LYS A 393 -19.89 -5.07 29.72
N PHE A 394 -20.74 -5.85 30.40
CA PHE A 394 -20.54 -7.29 30.59
C PHE A 394 -20.54 -8.06 29.26
N HIS A 395 -21.55 -7.84 28.40
CA HIS A 395 -21.58 -8.45 27.07
C HIS A 395 -20.38 -8.05 26.22
N VAL A 396 -19.99 -6.78 26.22
CA VAL A 396 -18.80 -6.28 25.49
C VAL A 396 -17.53 -7.00 25.95
N ARG A 397 -17.33 -7.18 27.26
CA ARG A 397 -16.17 -7.92 27.78
C ARG A 397 -16.19 -9.39 27.35
N ASN A 398 -17.35 -10.04 27.35
CA ASN A 398 -17.46 -11.43 26.88
C ASN A 398 -17.22 -11.56 25.38
N ILE A 399 -17.75 -10.63 24.59
CA ILE A 399 -17.50 -10.53 23.15
C ILE A 399 -15.99 -10.41 22.90
N PHE A 400 -15.31 -9.50 23.60
CA PHE A 400 -13.86 -9.30 23.44
C PHE A 400 -13.09 -10.59 23.74
N ARG A 401 -13.44 -11.26 24.84
CA ARG A 401 -12.84 -12.54 25.21
C ARG A 401 -13.09 -13.63 24.16
N LYS A 402 -14.31 -13.76 23.64
CA LYS A 402 -14.69 -14.79 22.66
C LYS A 402 -14.08 -14.53 21.28
N LEU A 403 -13.92 -13.25 20.92
CA LEU A 403 -13.30 -12.83 19.66
C LEU A 403 -11.77 -12.72 19.75
N GLY A 404 -11.18 -12.85 20.94
CA GLY A 404 -9.73 -12.71 21.14
C GLY A 404 -9.19 -11.29 20.91
N VAL A 405 -10.03 -10.27 21.07
CA VAL A 405 -9.67 -8.85 20.83
C VAL A 405 -9.48 -8.09 22.14
N GLY A 406 -8.55 -7.14 22.15
CA GLY A 406 -8.20 -6.32 23.31
C GLY A 406 -8.98 -5.00 23.40
N SER A 407 -9.60 -4.56 22.30
CA SER A 407 -10.25 -3.25 22.25
C SER A 407 -11.57 -3.22 21.48
N ARG A 408 -12.34 -2.15 21.73
CA ARG A 408 -13.60 -1.87 21.03
C ARG A 408 -13.38 -1.66 19.53
N THR A 409 -12.32 -0.96 19.18
CA THR A 409 -11.97 -0.69 17.79
C THR A 409 -11.63 -1.99 17.07
N GLU A 410 -10.88 -2.89 17.71
CA GLU A 410 -10.58 -4.22 17.17
C GLU A 410 -11.84 -5.08 16.98
N ALA A 411 -12.76 -5.08 17.95
CA ALA A 411 -14.02 -5.81 17.83
C ALA A 411 -14.89 -5.30 16.67
N ILE A 412 -14.92 -3.98 16.43
CA ILE A 412 -15.66 -3.36 15.33
C ILE A 412 -14.99 -3.67 13.98
N ALA A 413 -13.67 -3.55 13.91
CA ALA A 413 -12.90 -3.86 12.71
C ALA A 413 -13.09 -5.33 12.31
N LEU A 414 -13.06 -6.25 13.28
CA LEU A 414 -13.30 -7.69 13.05
C LEU A 414 -14.74 -7.97 12.60
N ALA A 415 -15.73 -7.28 13.19
CA ALA A 415 -17.12 -7.36 12.75
C ALA A 415 -17.28 -6.92 11.28
N HIS A 416 -16.71 -5.77 10.91
CA HIS A 416 -16.78 -5.25 9.55
C HIS A 416 -16.05 -6.13 8.54
N SER A 417 -14.87 -6.65 8.90
CA SER A 417 -14.07 -7.51 8.01
C SER A 417 -14.74 -8.86 7.71
N HIS A 418 -15.71 -9.27 8.53
CA HIS A 418 -16.53 -10.48 8.33
C HIS A 418 -17.93 -10.18 7.75
N GLY A 419 -18.15 -8.96 7.25
CA GLY A 419 -19.41 -8.59 6.59
C GLY A 419 -20.55 -8.27 7.54
N LEU A 420 -20.29 -8.14 8.84
CA LEU A 420 -21.29 -7.81 9.84
C LEU A 420 -21.59 -6.29 9.78
N ARG A 421 -22.67 -5.95 9.08
CA ARG A 421 -23.17 -4.59 8.93
C ARG A 421 -24.32 -4.33 9.91
N ALA A 422 -24.57 -3.05 10.20
CA ALA A 422 -25.66 -2.66 11.07
C ALA A 422 -27.02 -3.16 10.52
N PRO A 423 -27.94 -3.63 11.37
CA PRO A 423 -29.32 -3.82 10.95
C PRO A 423 -29.90 -2.46 10.58
N ASN A 424 -30.45 -2.37 9.36
CA ASN A 424 -31.17 -1.20 8.85
C ASN A 424 -32.27 -0.73 9.80
#